data_AF-A0A1H5YD58-F1
#
_entry.id   AF-A0A1H5YD58-F1
#
_cell.length_a   1.000
_cell.length_b   1.000
_cell.length_c   1.000
_cell.angle_alpha   90.00
_cell.angle_beta   90.00
_cell.angle_gamma   90.00
#
_symmetry.space_group_name_H-M   'P 1'
#
loop_
_entity.id
_entity.type
_entity.pdbx_description
1 polymer ?
#
loop_
_entity_poly.entity_id
_entity_poly.type
_entity_poly.pdbx_seq_one_letter_code
_entity_poly.pdbx_strand_id
1 'polypeptide(L)'
;MRQLTYILIFIVSTTFTACGQTKSKSNFEKTNIDIETVDFIEIKNRAGQTDTLDNLTKRLTDEQKNQFVEKFNNSKPNGLRKAIPLYFIDVHLKDGTKRSFRINGQYIKENNDYCFDLRDSKFIETIWNELNVDHIKNIRYVFEDYIQYQESTDSQDDKALMTKSLKSLKTVTDKDDLDLLINVWMYYDPTDYPYVPEIYRILKASRPHSIEAVKNRIDNKKEWETDDTAPYSDLKYLLKQLENE
;
A
#
# COMPACT_ATOMS: atom_id res chain seq x y z
N MET A 1 -88.47 16.13 -14.60
CA MET A 1 -87.98 14.76 -14.32
C MET A 1 -86.82 14.43 -15.26
N ARG A 2 -85.66 14.09 -14.68
CA ARG A 2 -84.50 13.30 -15.17
C ARG A 2 -84.08 13.47 -16.64
N GLN A 3 -83.00 14.21 -16.93
CA GLN A 3 -81.60 13.73 -17.01
C GLN A 3 -81.42 12.38 -17.71
N LEU A 4 -80.85 12.41 -18.92
CA LEU A 4 -80.14 11.27 -19.50
C LEU A 4 -78.84 11.77 -20.13
N THR A 5 -77.80 11.63 -19.32
CA THR A 5 -76.39 11.88 -19.62
C THR A 5 -75.87 10.73 -20.46
N TYR A 6 -75.43 10.97 -21.69
CA TYR A 6 -74.68 9.97 -22.46
C TYR A 6 -73.21 10.02 -22.04
N ILE A 7 -72.76 9.03 -21.27
CA ILE A 7 -71.34 8.82 -20.96
C ILE A 7 -70.72 8.04 -22.13
N LEU A 8 -69.82 8.70 -22.85
CA LEU A 8 -68.98 8.11 -23.87
C LEU A 8 -67.90 7.26 -23.16
N ILE A 9 -68.05 5.93 -23.16
CA ILE A 9 -67.03 5.01 -22.64
C ILE A 9 -65.94 4.86 -23.71
N PHE A 10 -64.83 5.59 -23.55
CA PHE A 10 -63.62 5.37 -24.34
C PHE A 10 -62.83 4.22 -23.68
N ILE A 11 -62.99 3.00 -24.19
CA ILE A 11 -62.15 1.87 -23.78
C ILE A 11 -60.78 2.08 -24.45
N VAL A 12 -59.84 2.67 -23.70
CA VAL A 12 -58.43 2.68 -24.08
C VAL A 12 -57.88 1.28 -23.78
N SER A 13 -57.92 0.39 -24.78
CA SER A 13 -57.18 -0.87 -24.75
C SER A 13 -55.69 -0.57 -24.87
N THR A 14 -55.02 -0.33 -23.74
CA THR A 14 -53.56 -0.40 -23.66
C THR A 14 -53.16 -1.87 -23.66
N THR A 15 -52.90 -2.41 -24.85
CA THR A 15 -52.15 -3.66 -24.97
C THR A 15 -50.72 -3.37 -24.55
N PHE A 16 -50.41 -3.66 -23.28
CA PHE A 16 -49.02 -3.84 -22.85
C PHE A 16 -48.46 -5.06 -23.60
N THR A 17 -47.82 -4.82 -24.73
CA THR A 17 -46.88 -5.77 -25.33
C THR A 17 -45.64 -5.84 -24.46
N ALA A 18 -45.77 -6.48 -23.30
CA ALA A 18 -44.63 -7.02 -22.56
C ALA A 18 -44.17 -8.32 -23.23
N CYS A 19 -43.69 -8.21 -24.47
CA CYS A 19 -42.97 -9.28 -25.15
C CYS A 19 -41.53 -8.83 -25.35
N GLY A 20 -40.62 -9.43 -24.59
CA GLY A 20 -39.20 -9.45 -24.94
C GLY A 20 -38.25 -8.59 -24.11
N GLN A 21 -38.36 -8.58 -22.77
CA GLN A 21 -37.10 -8.58 -21.99
C GLN A 21 -36.54 -9.99 -22.06
N THR A 22 -35.96 -10.33 -23.22
CA THR A 22 -35.01 -11.42 -23.28
C THR A 22 -33.94 -11.10 -22.25
N LYS A 23 -33.64 -12.09 -21.39
CA LYS A 23 -32.43 -12.10 -20.59
C LYS A 23 -31.26 -12.02 -21.57
N SER A 24 -30.85 -10.81 -21.96
CA SER A 24 -29.50 -10.66 -22.45
C SER A 24 -28.64 -11.04 -21.24
N LYS A 25 -27.98 -12.20 -21.33
CA LYS A 25 -26.72 -12.36 -20.62
C LYS A 25 -25.85 -11.27 -21.23
N SER A 26 -25.94 -10.08 -20.66
CA SER A 26 -25.02 -9.02 -20.98
C SER A 26 -23.65 -9.55 -20.60
N ASN A 27 -22.88 -9.95 -21.60
CA ASN A 27 -21.48 -10.29 -21.45
C ASN A 27 -20.80 -8.97 -21.07
N PHE A 28 -20.84 -8.61 -19.79
CA PHE A 28 -20.02 -7.52 -19.27
C PHE A 28 -18.60 -8.03 -19.30
N GLU A 29 -17.88 -7.63 -20.34
CA GLU A 29 -16.51 -8.01 -20.56
C GLU A 29 -15.64 -7.37 -19.48
N LYS A 30 -14.97 -8.23 -18.71
CA LYS A 30 -13.89 -7.82 -17.83
C LYS A 30 -12.65 -7.66 -18.69
N THR A 31 -12.15 -6.44 -18.82
CA THR A 31 -10.84 -6.23 -19.40
C THR A 31 -9.78 -6.55 -18.36
N ASN A 32 -9.02 -7.63 -18.59
CA ASN A 32 -7.88 -7.98 -17.74
C ASN A 32 -6.86 -6.84 -17.69
N ILE A 33 -6.09 -6.79 -16.61
CA ILE A 33 -4.95 -5.88 -16.47
C ILE A 33 -3.71 -6.64 -16.96
N ASP A 34 -3.01 -6.10 -17.95
CA ASP A 34 -1.69 -6.58 -18.33
C ASP A 34 -0.66 -6.00 -17.36
N ILE A 35 -0.04 -6.87 -16.56
CA ILE A 35 0.91 -6.46 -15.51
C ILE A 35 2.10 -5.67 -16.08
N GLU A 36 2.54 -5.97 -17.31
CA GLU A 36 3.67 -5.31 -17.95
C GLU A 36 3.38 -3.85 -18.31
N THR A 37 2.10 -3.51 -18.44
CA THR A 37 1.64 -2.14 -18.71
C THR A 37 1.44 -1.31 -17.44
N VAL A 38 1.41 -1.95 -16.26
CA VAL A 38 1.21 -1.26 -14.99
C VAL A 38 2.51 -0.57 -14.57
N ASP A 39 2.41 0.72 -14.27
CA ASP A 39 3.48 1.47 -13.60
C ASP A 39 3.39 1.22 -12.09
N PHE A 40 2.34 1.72 -11.45
CA PHE A 40 2.07 1.51 -10.02
C PHE A 40 0.57 1.44 -9.71
N ILE A 41 0.24 0.96 -8.51
CA ILE A 41 -1.14 0.87 -8.02
C ILE A 41 -1.25 1.61 -6.69
N GLU A 42 -2.32 2.37 -6.51
CA GLU A 42 -2.65 3.05 -5.26
C GLU A 42 -3.96 2.51 -4.69
N ILE A 43 -4.03 2.42 -3.35
CA ILE A 43 -5.23 2.07 -2.60
C ILE A 43 -5.60 3.21 -1.64
N LYS A 44 -6.89 3.48 -1.52
CA LYS A 44 -7.48 4.51 -0.66
C LYS A 44 -8.53 3.87 0.22
N ASN A 45 -8.51 4.15 1.51
CA ASN A 45 -9.54 3.70 2.46
C ASN A 45 -10.56 4.83 2.66
N ARG A 46 -11.85 4.51 2.54
CA ARG A 46 -12.95 5.45 2.78
C ARG A 46 -13.93 4.94 3.85
N ALA A 47 -13.47 4.07 4.76
CA ALA A 47 -14.26 3.55 5.86
C ALA A 47 -14.61 4.61 6.95
N GLY A 48 -14.22 5.88 6.77
CA GLY A 48 -14.52 7.00 7.65
C GLY A 48 -15.26 8.14 6.93
N GLN A 49 -16.12 8.84 7.67
CA GLN A 49 -17.00 9.93 7.23
C GLN A 49 -16.27 11.12 6.57
N THR A 50 -17.06 11.92 5.85
CA THR A 50 -16.70 12.90 4.82
C THR A 50 -16.09 14.23 5.27
N ASP A 51 -15.83 14.49 6.55
CA ASP A 51 -15.55 15.88 6.98
C ASP A 51 -14.29 16.12 7.83
N THR A 52 -13.51 15.09 8.16
CA THR A 52 -12.20 15.31 8.80
C THR A 52 -11.30 14.11 8.51
N LEU A 53 -10.04 14.39 8.17
CA LEU A 53 -8.90 13.48 7.97
C LEU A 53 -8.60 13.11 6.51
N ASP A 54 -7.34 13.32 6.16
CA ASP A 54 -6.71 13.04 4.88
C ASP A 54 -7.15 11.70 4.29
N ASN A 55 -7.53 11.70 3.01
CA ASN A 55 -7.75 10.48 2.25
C ASN A 55 -6.39 9.76 2.08
N LEU A 56 -5.97 9.02 3.11
CA LEU A 56 -4.70 8.30 3.11
C LEU A 56 -4.66 7.40 1.88
N THR A 57 -3.73 7.71 0.99
CA THR A 57 -3.47 6.96 -0.23
C THR A 57 -2.16 6.22 -0.03
N LYS A 58 -2.16 4.91 -0.29
CA LYS A 58 -0.97 4.06 -0.17
C LYS A 58 -0.63 3.45 -1.51
N ARG A 59 0.65 3.42 -1.87
CA ARG A 59 1.13 2.72 -3.07
C ARG A 59 1.37 1.25 -2.74
N LEU A 60 0.86 0.34 -3.58
CA LEU A 60 1.11 -1.09 -3.46
C LEU A 60 2.61 -1.40 -3.69
N THR A 61 3.17 -2.35 -2.93
CA THR A 61 4.46 -2.95 -3.29
C THR A 61 4.34 -3.75 -4.59
N ASP A 62 5.46 -4.10 -5.23
CA ASP A 62 5.44 -4.92 -6.45
C ASP A 62 4.76 -6.29 -6.24
N GLU A 63 4.97 -6.89 -5.07
CA GLU A 63 4.33 -8.16 -4.73
C GLU A 63 2.80 -8.00 -4.62
N GLN A 64 2.34 -6.98 -3.88
CA GLN A 64 0.90 -6.71 -3.73
C GLN A 64 0.25 -6.26 -5.04
N LYS A 65 0.99 -5.53 -5.88
CA LYS A 65 0.59 -5.18 -7.25
C LYS A 65 0.32 -6.45 -8.07
N ASN A 66 1.26 -7.39 -8.08
CA ASN A 66 1.13 -8.66 -8.79
C ASN A 66 -0.06 -9.47 -8.24
N GLN A 67 -0.17 -9.60 -6.92
CA GLN A 67 -1.27 -10.30 -6.26
C GLN A 67 -2.63 -9.66 -6.60
N PHE A 68 -2.74 -8.33 -6.60
CA PHE A 68 -3.96 -7.64 -6.98
C PHE A 68 -4.35 -7.93 -8.43
N VAL A 69 -3.40 -7.78 -9.37
CA VAL A 69 -3.64 -8.02 -10.80
C VAL A 69 -4.06 -9.47 -11.04
N GLU A 70 -3.38 -10.43 -10.42
CA GLU A 70 -3.74 -11.84 -10.51
C GLU A 70 -5.16 -12.10 -9.95
N LYS A 71 -5.46 -11.60 -8.75
CA LYS A 71 -6.77 -11.78 -8.11
C LYS A 71 -7.89 -11.16 -8.95
N PHE A 72 -7.67 -9.96 -9.50
CA PHE A 72 -8.63 -9.30 -10.38
C PHE A 72 -8.82 -10.06 -11.70
N ASN A 73 -7.74 -10.48 -12.36
CA ASN A 73 -7.80 -11.23 -13.62
C ASN A 73 -8.46 -12.60 -13.45
N ASN A 74 -8.35 -13.21 -12.27
CA ASN A 74 -9.01 -14.48 -11.94
C ASN A 74 -10.42 -14.34 -11.30
N SER A 75 -10.88 -13.12 -11.04
CA SER A 75 -12.21 -12.86 -10.46
C SER A 75 -13.34 -13.28 -11.39
N LYS A 76 -14.49 -13.64 -10.81
CA LYS A 76 -15.67 -14.09 -11.58
C LYS A 76 -16.75 -13.01 -11.65
N PRO A 77 -17.46 -12.86 -12.78
CA PRO A 77 -18.62 -11.97 -12.85
C PRO A 77 -19.65 -12.33 -11.77
N ASN A 78 -20.12 -11.31 -11.04
CA ASN A 78 -21.12 -11.44 -9.98
C ASN A 78 -22.41 -10.66 -10.30
N GLY A 79 -22.43 -9.89 -11.39
CA GLY A 79 -23.60 -9.12 -11.83
C GLY A 79 -23.68 -7.74 -11.20
N LEU A 80 -24.88 -7.14 -11.21
CA LEU A 80 -25.11 -5.79 -10.70
C LEU A 80 -25.09 -5.75 -9.17
N ARG A 81 -24.30 -4.83 -8.59
CA ARG A 81 -24.26 -4.63 -7.13
C ARG A 81 -24.13 -3.16 -6.75
N LYS A 82 -25.08 -2.67 -5.95
CA LYS A 82 -25.01 -1.35 -5.28
C LYS A 82 -24.52 -1.55 -3.84
N ALA A 83 -23.35 -1.01 -3.54
CA ALA A 83 -22.75 -0.99 -2.21
C ALA A 83 -21.88 0.26 -2.06
N ILE A 84 -21.77 0.76 -0.83
CA ILE A 84 -20.85 1.86 -0.49
C ILE A 84 -19.42 1.32 -0.58
N PRO A 85 -18.51 1.92 -1.37
CA PRO A 85 -17.13 1.47 -1.43
C PRO A 85 -16.44 1.67 -0.08
N LEU A 86 -15.76 0.64 0.41
CA LEU A 86 -14.84 0.73 1.56
C LEU A 86 -13.44 1.13 1.11
N TYR A 87 -13.04 0.68 -0.08
CA TYR A 87 -11.75 0.99 -0.69
C TYR A 87 -11.91 1.45 -2.14
N PHE A 88 -10.97 2.28 -2.57
CA PHE A 88 -10.74 2.62 -3.98
C PHE A 88 -9.35 2.15 -4.37
N ILE A 89 -9.21 1.61 -5.58
CA ILE A 89 -7.91 1.25 -6.16
C ILE A 89 -7.74 1.95 -7.50
N ASP A 90 -6.63 2.66 -7.68
CA ASP A 90 -6.24 3.28 -8.94
C ASP A 90 -5.02 2.55 -9.50
N VAL A 91 -5.15 1.96 -10.69
CA VAL A 91 -4.07 1.32 -11.44
C VAL A 91 -3.56 2.32 -12.47
N HIS A 92 -2.34 2.80 -12.29
CA HIS A 92 -1.68 3.75 -13.19
C HIS A 92 -0.83 2.97 -14.20
N LEU A 93 -1.01 3.26 -15.48
CA LEU A 93 -0.34 2.58 -16.58
C LEU A 93 0.87 3.41 -17.06
N LYS A 94 1.86 2.72 -17.65
CA LYS A 94 3.10 3.34 -18.16
C LYS A 94 2.87 4.37 -19.27
N ASP A 95 1.71 4.32 -19.94
CA ASP A 95 1.30 5.30 -20.95
C ASP A 95 0.68 6.58 -20.33
N GLY A 96 0.60 6.66 -18.99
CA GLY A 96 0.01 7.76 -18.24
C GLY A 96 -1.50 7.67 -18.04
N THR A 97 -2.17 6.65 -18.59
CA THR A 97 -3.60 6.42 -18.36
C THR A 97 -3.83 5.69 -17.02
N LYS A 98 -5.10 5.66 -16.56
CA LYS A 98 -5.47 5.03 -15.28
C LYS A 98 -6.77 4.27 -15.34
N ARG A 99 -6.88 3.22 -14.52
CA ARG A 99 -8.10 2.44 -14.28
C ARG A 99 -8.50 2.52 -12.81
N SER A 100 -9.76 2.84 -12.53
CA SER A 100 -10.23 3.11 -11.16
C SER A 100 -11.30 2.11 -10.71
N PHE A 101 -11.05 1.49 -9.57
CA PHE A 101 -11.87 0.42 -8.99
C PHE A 101 -12.47 0.83 -7.65
N ARG A 102 -13.70 0.37 -7.40
CA ARG A 102 -14.48 0.54 -6.17
C ARG A 102 -14.70 -0.83 -5.55
N ILE A 103 -14.38 -0.96 -4.27
CA ILE A 103 -14.35 -2.26 -3.58
C ILE A 103 -15.16 -2.23 -2.30
N ASN A 104 -15.90 -3.32 -2.04
CA ASN A 104 -16.55 -3.60 -0.75
C ASN A 104 -16.45 -5.10 -0.46
N GLY A 105 -15.65 -5.48 0.54
CA GLY A 105 -15.36 -6.90 0.82
C GLY A 105 -14.72 -7.61 -0.37
N GLN A 106 -15.28 -8.75 -0.79
CA GLN A 106 -14.80 -9.52 -1.94
C GLN A 106 -15.23 -8.96 -3.31
N TYR A 107 -15.98 -7.86 -3.32
CA TYR A 107 -16.67 -7.35 -4.50
C TYR A 107 -15.94 -6.13 -5.06
N ILE A 108 -15.54 -6.19 -6.33
CA ILE A 108 -14.83 -5.13 -7.05
C ILE A 108 -15.59 -4.70 -8.30
N LYS A 109 -15.60 -3.40 -8.61
CA LYS A 109 -16.19 -2.85 -9.84
C LYS A 109 -15.43 -1.63 -10.34
N GLU A 110 -15.39 -1.43 -11.65
CA GLU A 110 -14.68 -0.33 -12.30
C GLU A 110 -15.68 0.82 -12.61
N ASN A 111 -16.00 1.02 -13.89
CA ASN A 111 -16.76 2.17 -14.40
C ASN A 111 -18.28 2.07 -14.23
N ASN A 112 -18.83 0.86 -14.00
CA ASN A 112 -20.27 0.63 -13.92
C ASN A 112 -20.65 -0.12 -12.64
N ASP A 113 -21.92 -0.50 -12.51
CA ASP A 113 -22.41 -1.26 -11.34
C ASP A 113 -22.21 -2.78 -11.47
N TYR A 114 -21.55 -3.25 -12.54
CA TYR A 114 -21.21 -4.66 -12.68
C TYR A 114 -19.98 -5.00 -11.87
N CYS A 115 -20.14 -6.04 -11.08
CA CYS A 115 -19.19 -6.43 -10.07
C CYS A 115 -18.56 -7.77 -10.41
N PHE A 116 -17.32 -7.93 -9.99
CA PHE A 116 -16.58 -9.18 -9.98
C PHE A 116 -16.30 -9.62 -8.55
N ASP A 117 -16.31 -10.93 -8.36
CA ASP A 117 -16.06 -11.59 -7.09
C ASP A 117 -14.60 -12.07 -7.02
N LEU A 118 -13.84 -11.48 -6.11
CA LEU A 118 -12.46 -11.82 -5.78
C LEU A 118 -12.36 -13.12 -4.96
N ARG A 119 -13.50 -13.66 -4.49
CA ARG A 119 -13.63 -14.89 -3.69
C ARG A 119 -12.94 -14.85 -2.33
N ASP A 120 -12.58 -13.66 -1.89
CA ASP A 120 -11.84 -13.43 -0.66
C ASP A 120 -12.23 -12.06 -0.09
N SER A 121 -13.05 -12.10 0.96
CA SER A 121 -13.62 -10.88 1.55
C SER A 121 -12.62 -10.03 2.32
N LYS A 122 -11.51 -10.62 2.74
CA LYS A 122 -10.47 -9.95 3.56
C LYS A 122 -9.25 -9.54 2.76
N PHE A 123 -9.13 -9.98 1.50
CA PHE A 123 -7.97 -9.70 0.65
C PHE A 123 -7.56 -8.23 0.63
N ILE A 124 -8.49 -7.33 0.33
CA ILE A 124 -8.19 -5.89 0.17
C ILE A 124 -7.91 -5.22 1.51
N GLU A 125 -8.62 -5.64 2.57
CA GLU A 125 -8.32 -5.20 3.94
C GLU A 125 -6.93 -5.66 4.39
N THR A 126 -6.54 -6.88 4.03
CA THR A 126 -5.21 -7.43 4.31
C THR A 126 -4.13 -6.64 3.58
N ILE A 127 -4.29 -6.40 2.28
CA ILE A 127 -3.40 -5.51 1.50
C ILE A 127 -3.31 -4.14 2.18
N TRP A 128 -4.45 -3.53 2.53
CA TRP A 128 -4.46 -2.22 3.18
C TRP A 128 -3.71 -2.18 4.52
N ASN A 129 -3.90 -3.21 5.35
CA ASN A 129 -3.29 -3.30 6.67
C ASN A 129 -1.80 -3.68 6.59
N GLU A 130 -1.40 -4.50 5.63
CA GLU A 130 0.01 -4.79 5.35
C GLU A 130 0.76 -3.57 4.80
N LEU A 131 0.07 -2.71 4.05
CA LEU A 131 0.61 -1.44 3.56
C LEU A 131 0.73 -0.36 4.64
N ASN A 132 0.22 -0.57 5.85
CA ASN A 132 0.59 0.28 7.00
C ASN A 132 2.07 0.13 7.39
N VAL A 133 2.85 -0.68 6.68
CA VAL A 133 4.25 -0.91 6.98
C VAL A 133 5.09 -0.20 5.92
N ASP A 134 5.11 1.14 5.97
CA ASP A 134 6.29 1.85 5.49
C ASP A 134 7.43 1.42 6.42
N HIS A 135 8.23 0.47 5.93
CA HIS A 135 9.28 -0.16 6.70
C HIS A 135 10.28 0.89 7.23
N ILE A 136 10.57 1.93 6.45
CA ILE A 136 11.40 3.04 6.90
C ILE A 136 10.69 3.84 7.98
N LYS A 137 9.41 4.18 7.80
CA LYS A 137 8.65 4.88 8.84
C LYS A 137 8.57 4.09 10.14
N ASN A 138 8.48 2.77 10.08
CA ASN A 138 8.46 1.92 11.27
C ASN A 138 9.83 1.84 11.95
N ILE A 139 10.90 1.72 11.17
CA ILE A 139 12.27 1.83 11.69
C ILE A 139 12.45 3.18 12.38
N ARG A 140 11.99 4.27 11.74
CA ARG A 140 12.01 5.61 12.30
C ARG A 140 11.23 5.71 13.59
N TYR A 141 9.99 5.23 13.60
CA TYR A 141 9.13 5.21 14.79
C TYR A 141 9.83 4.50 15.96
N VAL A 142 10.28 3.27 15.76
CA VAL A 142 10.95 2.49 16.83
C VAL A 142 12.25 3.16 17.28
N PHE A 143 13.03 3.70 16.35
CA PHE A 143 14.30 4.35 16.67
C PHE A 143 14.09 5.67 17.43
N GLU A 144 13.15 6.51 17.01
CA GLU A 144 12.83 7.77 17.70
C GLU A 144 12.27 7.51 19.10
N ASP A 145 11.41 6.50 19.25
CA ASP A 145 10.89 6.07 20.55
C ASP A 145 12.02 5.61 21.48
N TYR A 146 12.95 4.78 20.97
CA TYR A 146 14.16 4.37 21.70
C TYR A 146 15.04 5.55 22.13
N ILE A 147 15.29 6.52 21.24
CA ILE A 147 16.08 7.71 21.59
C ILE A 147 15.36 8.55 22.65
N GLN A 148 14.03 8.68 22.56
CA GLN A 148 13.24 9.49 23.46
C GLN A 148 13.16 8.90 24.88
N TYR A 149 12.96 7.59 25.00
CA TYR A 149 12.68 6.93 26.27
C TYR A 149 13.84 6.08 26.82
N GLN A 150 14.97 6.01 26.11
CA GLN A 150 16.10 5.11 26.37
C GLN A 150 15.64 3.64 26.53
N GLU A 151 16.50 2.73 27.00
CA GLU A 151 16.30 1.25 27.07
C GLU A 151 14.97 0.73 27.67
N SER A 152 14.05 1.59 28.11
CA SER A 152 12.67 1.23 28.47
C SER A 152 11.79 0.74 27.30
N THR A 153 12.26 0.87 26.05
CA THR A 153 11.59 0.43 24.81
C THR A 153 11.94 -1.00 24.38
N ASP A 154 12.43 -1.82 25.30
CA ASP A 154 12.71 -3.24 25.08
C ASP A 154 11.43 -4.10 24.96
N SER A 155 10.35 -3.50 24.47
CA SER A 155 9.10 -4.18 24.18
C SER A 155 9.34 -5.19 23.06
N GLN A 156 8.83 -6.41 23.25
CA GLN A 156 8.94 -7.46 22.23
C GLN A 156 8.26 -7.04 20.91
N ASP A 157 7.28 -6.13 20.98
CA ASP A 157 6.57 -5.61 19.83
C ASP A 157 7.45 -4.68 18.98
N ASP A 158 8.22 -3.79 19.60
CA ASP A 158 9.14 -2.89 18.88
C ASP A 158 10.31 -3.66 18.25
N LYS A 159 10.86 -4.64 18.98
CA LYS A 159 11.86 -5.57 18.44
C LYS A 159 11.34 -6.29 17.20
N ALA A 160 10.13 -6.86 17.29
CA ALA A 160 9.49 -7.55 16.18
C ALA A 160 9.22 -6.62 14.99
N LEU A 161 8.77 -5.39 15.26
CA LEU A 161 8.45 -4.40 14.23
C LEU A 161 9.71 -3.91 13.49
N MET A 162 10.76 -3.56 14.23
CA MET A 162 12.08 -3.19 13.68
C MET A 162 12.61 -4.31 12.77
N THR A 163 12.51 -5.55 13.25
CA THR A 163 13.03 -6.73 12.53
C THR A 163 12.30 -7.03 11.27
N LYS A 164 10.97 -7.07 11.34
CA LYS A 164 10.14 -7.27 10.17
C LYS A 164 10.42 -6.18 9.14
N SER A 165 10.61 -4.93 9.60
CA SER A 165 10.86 -3.80 8.72
C SER A 165 12.22 -3.87 8.05
N LEU A 166 13.30 -4.13 8.79
CA LEU A 166 14.64 -4.31 8.24
C LEU A 166 14.72 -5.49 7.27
N LYS A 167 14.12 -6.64 7.59
CA LYS A 167 14.11 -7.82 6.70
C LYS A 167 13.36 -7.57 5.39
N SER A 168 12.32 -6.75 5.41
CA SER A 168 11.55 -6.43 4.21
C SER A 168 12.22 -5.40 3.31
N LEU A 169 13.15 -4.59 3.83
CA LEU A 169 13.90 -3.64 3.02
C LEU A 169 14.92 -4.34 2.13
N LYS A 170 14.86 -4.05 0.83
CA LYS A 170 15.82 -4.55 -0.17
C LYS A 170 16.93 -3.56 -0.45
N THR A 171 16.56 -2.34 -0.84
CA THR A 171 17.46 -1.23 -1.19
C THR A 171 16.83 0.10 -0.76
N VAL A 172 17.66 1.09 -0.48
CA VAL A 172 17.27 2.46 -0.11
C VAL A 172 18.19 3.44 -0.83
N THR A 173 17.62 4.37 -1.58
CA THR A 173 18.41 5.37 -2.33
C THR A 173 18.18 6.78 -1.81
N ASP A 174 17.12 6.99 -1.04
CA ASP A 174 16.83 8.26 -0.42
C ASP A 174 17.87 8.58 0.65
N LYS A 175 18.31 9.84 0.68
CA LYS A 175 19.37 10.29 1.58
C LYS A 175 18.93 10.26 3.04
N ASP A 176 17.73 10.75 3.35
CA ASP A 176 17.24 10.87 4.73
C ASP A 176 16.96 9.48 5.32
N ASP A 177 16.55 8.53 4.47
CA ASP A 177 16.34 7.15 4.85
C ASP A 177 17.68 6.39 5.05
N LEU A 178 18.70 6.67 4.23
CA LEU A 178 20.05 6.14 4.45
C LEU A 178 20.67 6.70 5.74
N ASP A 179 20.51 7.99 6.00
CA ASP A 179 20.97 8.63 7.23
C ASP A 179 20.27 8.02 8.46
N LEU A 180 18.97 7.73 8.36
CA LEU A 180 18.25 6.99 9.39
C LEU A 180 18.88 5.62 9.62
N LEU A 181 19.09 4.81 8.57
CA LEU A 181 19.65 3.46 8.71
C LEU A 181 21.05 3.47 9.31
N ILE A 182 21.89 4.44 8.96
CA ILE A 182 23.22 4.60 9.55
C ILE A 182 23.10 4.95 11.04
N ASN A 183 22.20 5.87 11.40
CA ASN A 183 22.00 6.21 12.82
C ASN A 183 21.43 5.04 13.63
N VAL A 184 20.56 4.21 13.04
CA VAL A 184 20.09 2.97 13.67
C VAL A 184 21.26 2.01 13.85
N TRP A 185 22.12 1.83 12.84
CA TRP A 185 23.32 0.98 12.96
C TRP A 185 24.27 1.44 14.05
N MET A 186 24.40 2.76 14.25
CA MET A 186 25.27 3.33 15.27
C MET A 186 24.66 3.24 16.68
N TYR A 187 23.39 3.59 16.83
CA TYR A 187 22.85 3.95 18.14
C TYR A 187 21.74 3.03 18.65
N TYR A 188 21.18 2.18 17.79
CA TYR A 188 20.14 1.27 18.19
C TYR A 188 20.75 -0.04 18.70
N ASP A 189 20.83 -0.16 20.02
CA ASP A 189 21.32 -1.36 20.70
C ASP A 189 20.31 -1.82 21.78
N PRO A 190 19.21 -2.48 21.38
CA PRO A 190 18.38 -3.19 22.34
C PRO A 190 19.22 -4.35 22.86
N THR A 191 19.48 -4.38 24.17
CA THR A 191 20.17 -5.49 24.81
C THR A 191 19.47 -6.79 24.38
N ASP A 192 20.24 -7.74 23.84
CA ASP A 192 19.81 -9.00 23.17
C ASP A 192 19.49 -8.96 21.65
N TYR A 193 19.85 -7.92 20.88
CA TYR A 193 19.38 -7.77 19.48
C TYR A 193 20.45 -7.47 18.39
N PRO A 194 21.03 -8.48 17.69
CA PRO A 194 22.10 -8.26 16.70
C PRO A 194 21.57 -7.99 15.27
N TYR A 195 21.12 -6.77 14.94
CA TYR A 195 20.58 -6.40 13.61
C TYR A 195 21.57 -5.74 12.66
N VAL A 196 22.80 -5.53 13.12
CA VAL A 196 23.94 -5.10 12.31
C VAL A 196 24.02 -5.83 10.95
N PRO A 197 23.76 -7.16 10.84
CA PRO A 197 23.78 -7.85 9.55
C PRO A 197 22.69 -7.39 8.56
N GLU A 198 21.48 -7.07 9.02
CA GLU A 198 20.38 -6.67 8.12
C GLU A 198 20.58 -5.25 7.61
N ILE A 199 21.02 -4.33 8.47
CA ILE A 199 21.33 -2.96 8.04
C ILE A 199 22.49 -2.99 7.04
N TYR A 200 23.55 -3.75 7.34
CA TYR A 200 24.67 -3.91 6.41
C TYR A 200 24.21 -4.50 5.06
N ARG A 201 23.33 -5.51 5.06
CA ARG A 201 22.76 -6.07 3.82
C ARG A 201 22.07 -5.01 2.98
N ILE A 202 21.26 -4.15 3.60
CA ILE A 202 20.55 -3.06 2.92
C ILE A 202 21.54 -2.03 2.37
N LEU A 203 22.50 -1.58 3.18
CA LEU A 203 23.51 -0.61 2.77
C LEU A 203 24.37 -1.13 1.61
N LYS A 204 24.77 -2.40 1.65
CA LYS A 204 25.51 -3.07 0.57
C LYS A 204 24.70 -3.08 -0.72
N ALA A 205 23.43 -3.46 -0.66
CA ALA A 205 22.54 -3.49 -1.83
C ALA A 205 22.22 -2.09 -2.39
N SER A 206 22.43 -1.05 -1.59
CA SER A 206 22.10 0.35 -1.90
C SER A 206 23.30 1.17 -2.43
N ARG A 207 24.42 0.52 -2.70
CA ARG A 207 25.59 1.18 -3.31
C ARG A 207 25.21 1.74 -4.71
N PRO A 208 25.73 2.91 -5.11
CA PRO A 208 26.76 3.71 -4.45
C PRO A 208 26.26 4.68 -3.36
N HIS A 209 24.95 4.92 -3.26
CA HIS A 209 24.35 5.93 -2.37
C HIS A 209 24.72 5.74 -0.89
N SER A 210 24.81 4.50 -0.43
CA SER A 210 25.23 4.20 0.94
C SER A 210 26.67 4.61 1.26
N ILE A 211 27.60 4.52 0.30
CA ILE A 211 28.99 4.97 0.47
C ILE A 211 29.01 6.50 0.65
N GLU A 212 28.24 7.21 -0.17
CA GLU A 212 28.12 8.67 -0.07
C GLU A 212 27.50 9.09 1.27
N ALA A 213 26.42 8.41 1.70
CA ALA A 213 25.79 8.67 2.98
C ALA A 213 26.73 8.44 4.17
N VAL A 214 27.51 7.35 4.17
CA VAL A 214 28.49 7.08 5.24
C VAL A 214 29.61 8.13 5.25
N LYS A 215 30.12 8.54 4.08
CA LYS A 215 31.11 9.64 3.98
C LYS A 215 30.56 10.93 4.54
N ASN A 216 29.36 11.32 4.11
CA ASN A 216 28.67 12.49 4.63
C ASN A 216 28.49 12.41 6.15
N ARG A 217 28.14 11.24 6.69
CA ARG A 217 27.96 11.07 8.13
C ARG A 217 29.26 11.22 8.93
N ILE A 218 30.37 10.71 8.40
CA ILE A 218 31.72 10.89 8.96
C ILE A 218 32.11 12.38 8.93
N ASP A 219 31.88 13.07 7.81
CA ASP A 219 32.20 14.49 7.67
C ASP A 219 31.34 15.37 8.59
N ASN A 220 30.13 14.93 8.91
CA ASN A 220 29.18 15.58 9.81
C ASN A 220 29.17 14.93 11.21
N LYS A 221 30.35 14.71 11.79
CA LYS A 221 30.53 14.24 13.17
C LYS A 221 29.81 15.16 14.18
N LYS A 222 29.10 14.57 15.15
CA LYS A 222 28.48 15.33 16.25
C LYS A 222 29.52 15.70 17.30
N GLU A 223 29.32 16.80 18.03
CA GLU A 223 30.30 17.31 19.00
C GLU A 223 30.69 16.32 20.10
N TRP A 224 29.78 15.43 20.47
CA TRP A 224 29.98 14.43 21.52
C TRP A 224 30.58 13.12 21.01
N GLU A 225 30.78 12.96 19.70
CA GLU A 225 31.37 11.76 19.09
C GLU A 225 32.90 11.86 19.02
N THR A 226 33.59 10.76 19.35
CA THR A 226 35.07 10.71 19.31
C THR A 226 35.57 9.71 18.27
N ASP A 227 36.73 10.01 17.69
CA ASP A 227 37.32 9.21 16.60
C ASP A 227 37.80 7.81 17.04
N ASP A 228 37.92 7.59 18.35
CA ASP A 228 38.50 6.44 19.01
C ASP A 228 37.49 5.56 19.75
N THR A 229 36.22 5.96 19.83
CA THR A 229 35.19 5.17 20.53
C THR A 229 34.02 4.78 19.62
N ALA A 230 33.47 3.59 19.85
CA ALA A 230 32.23 3.16 19.24
C ALA A 230 31.06 4.02 19.76
N PRO A 231 30.01 4.24 18.95
CA PRO A 231 29.81 3.66 17.61
C PRO A 231 30.39 4.49 16.46
N TYR A 232 30.90 5.70 16.72
CA TYR A 232 31.41 6.58 15.66
C TYR A 232 32.67 6.02 14.96
N SER A 233 33.63 5.52 15.73
CA SER A 233 34.87 4.95 15.17
C SER A 233 34.61 3.79 14.20
N ASP A 234 33.51 3.04 14.38
CA ASP A 234 33.15 1.90 13.53
C ASP A 234 32.66 2.32 12.14
N LEU A 235 32.25 3.58 11.93
CA LEU A 235 31.85 4.07 10.59
C LEU A 235 32.98 3.95 9.56
N LYS A 236 34.24 4.12 9.98
CA LYS A 236 35.41 3.94 9.10
C LYS A 236 35.53 2.49 8.64
N TYR A 237 35.20 1.54 9.52
CA TYR A 237 35.18 0.12 9.18
C TYR A 237 34.01 -0.21 8.25
N LEU A 238 32.81 0.29 8.55
CA LEU A 238 31.64 0.15 7.68
C LEU A 238 31.91 0.70 6.27
N LEU A 239 32.49 1.90 6.17
CA LEU A 239 32.86 2.51 4.90
C LEU A 239 33.83 1.62 4.13
N LYS A 240 34.89 1.14 4.80
CA LYS A 240 35.88 0.25 4.20
C LYS A 240 35.24 -1.05 3.70
N GLN A 241 34.29 -1.64 4.43
CA GLN A 241 33.58 -2.83 3.97
C GLN A 241 32.75 -2.54 2.71
N LEU A 242 32.02 -1.43 2.70
CA LEU A 242 31.22 -1.03 1.54
C LEU A 242 32.07 -0.69 0.32
N GLU A 243 33.30 -0.19 0.48
CA GLU A 243 34.18 0.15 -0.65
C GLU A 243 34.92 -1.06 -1.26
N ASN A 244 35.17 -2.12 -0.49
CA ASN A 244 36.03 -3.25 -0.91
C ASN A 244 35.30 -4.47 -1.50
N GLU A 245 33.96 -4.48 -1.47
CA GLU A 245 33.13 -5.54 -2.09
C GLU A 245 32.62 -5.14 -3.48
#